data_AF-A0A6L4ZQS9-F1
#
_entry.id   AF-A0A6L4ZQS9-F1
#
_cell.length_a   1.000
_cell.length_b   1.000
_cell.length_c   1.000
_cell.angle_alpha   90.00
_cell.angle_beta   90.00
_cell.angle_gamma   90.00
#
_symmetry.space_group_name_H-M   'P 1'
#
loop_
_entity.id
_entity.type
_entity.pdbx_description
1 polymer ?
#
loop_
_entity_poly.entity_id
_entity_poly.type
_entity_poly.pdbx_seq_one_letter_code
_entity_poly.pdbx_strand_id
1 'polypeptide(L)'
;YKVNPSNDLTEFVELTSLARTSWAYVLPPNNGQIDYYAQPDTSVLYQADDINANLLNYLEVPSGALPTTSILSGSSVSFPMFPYIGVKSSSLTHYRELELKAINPTRHRIIYSLSSTLAQTPVDKSAVRKGITPQGFLATFDNSLRHLLTLNLAQLGDQAFQLANVENPLKAALQTNRLFLVISDPNLFLETCSINYKLTDQSFADLKAQAQLLDTIISKLKPLQNKLYTNIDDYQKDLKSLLLTEEYQQYQGVLLQYGASARLTISDWDFDLSPYMWSERGTILIFKFHEKPLAELANNLNSWALAEKFNSSPTKTQQRLQKLIADAQEKSKTEPDFQYFANEVVSNKGWNGILALRCFVPLTELPPQIEGLAAGINPSSFYAHHLGINLSPINYENNKISFHDSSLFALIYYESSNSLYSFQNDYAFKVNSLKIRFSNSTIVSFSSQIALIINKLFGDTKNIMAQSPTYSLAKTIMFIN
;
A
#
# COMPACT_ATOMS: atom_id res chain seq x y z
N TYR A 1 -10.12 10.49 34.46
CA TYR A 1 -10.89 10.29 33.22
C TYR A 1 -12.38 10.28 33.59
N LYS A 2 -13.26 10.88 32.79
CA LYS A 2 -14.72 10.68 32.94
C LYS A 2 -15.10 9.44 32.15
N VAL A 3 -15.68 8.45 32.84
CA VAL A 3 -16.35 7.33 32.21
C VAL A 3 -17.72 7.84 31.76
N ASN A 4 -18.03 7.74 30.47
CA ASN A 4 -19.38 8.00 29.98
C ASN A 4 -20.31 6.93 30.59
N PRO A 5 -21.57 7.22 30.98
CA PRO A 5 -22.45 6.23 31.63
C PRO A 5 -22.70 4.96 30.79
N SER A 6 -22.37 5.00 29.50
CA SER A 6 -22.44 3.88 28.55
C SER A 6 -21.24 2.94 28.57
N ASN A 7 -20.20 3.17 29.39
CA ASN A 7 -18.97 2.35 29.46
C ASN A 7 -18.22 2.15 28.13
N ASP A 8 -18.60 2.87 27.07
CA ASP A 8 -17.97 2.78 25.76
C ASP A 8 -16.96 3.92 25.60
N LEU A 9 -15.69 3.56 25.46
CA LEU A 9 -14.57 4.49 25.35
C LEU A 9 -14.24 4.65 23.86
N THR A 10 -14.94 5.56 23.20
CA THR A 10 -14.92 5.76 21.74
C THR A 10 -14.02 6.91 21.26
N GLU A 11 -13.40 7.67 22.16
CA GLU A 11 -12.48 8.77 21.80
C GLU A 11 -11.08 8.56 22.40
N PHE A 12 -10.06 8.97 21.63
CA PHE A 12 -8.68 9.12 22.10
C PHE A 12 -8.63 10.21 23.17
N VAL A 13 -8.09 9.91 24.35
CA VAL A 13 -8.06 10.86 25.47
C VAL A 13 -6.61 11.16 25.85
N GLU A 14 -6.19 12.40 25.64
CA GLU A 14 -4.90 12.90 26.15
C GLU A 14 -4.85 12.88 27.69
N LEU A 15 -3.64 12.77 28.26
CA LEU A 15 -3.45 12.96 29.70
C LEU A 15 -3.87 14.40 30.07
N THR A 16 -4.87 14.50 30.95
CA THR A 16 -5.36 15.78 31.47
C THR A 16 -4.85 16.01 32.89
N SER A 17 -5.04 17.22 33.43
CA SER A 17 -4.74 17.56 34.82
C SER A 17 -5.63 16.84 35.86
N LEU A 18 -6.61 16.04 35.42
CA LEU A 18 -7.58 15.35 36.28
C LEU A 18 -6.96 14.26 37.16
N ALA A 19 -5.83 13.68 36.76
CA ALA A 19 -5.13 12.65 37.52
C ALA A 19 -3.62 12.75 37.30
N ARG A 20 -2.84 12.25 38.25
CA ARG A 20 -1.37 12.18 38.16
C ARG A 20 -0.93 10.73 37.99
N THR A 21 0.11 10.53 37.20
CA THR A 21 0.81 9.25 37.06
C THR A 21 2.29 9.45 37.34
N SER A 22 3.02 8.38 37.62
CA SER A 22 4.48 8.43 37.75
C SER A 22 5.11 8.72 36.39
N TRP A 23 6.22 9.44 36.39
CA TRP A 23 7.03 9.69 35.20
C TRP A 23 8.44 9.18 35.45
N ALA A 24 9.04 8.54 34.45
CA ALA A 24 10.36 7.95 34.55
C ALA A 24 11.25 8.44 33.40
N TYR A 25 12.55 8.47 33.65
CA TYR A 25 13.60 8.65 32.64
C TYR A 25 14.68 7.61 32.89
N VAL A 26 15.49 7.30 31.87
CA VAL A 26 16.54 6.29 31.95
C VAL A 26 17.88 6.95 31.72
N LEU A 27 18.88 6.64 32.57
CA LEU A 27 20.25 7.09 32.41
C LEU A 27 21.12 5.92 31.95
N PRO A 28 21.97 6.12 30.92
CA PRO A 28 22.90 5.08 30.52
C PRO A 28 23.99 4.90 31.59
N PRO A 29 24.43 3.66 31.87
CA PRO A 29 25.46 3.42 32.87
C PRO A 29 26.83 4.06 32.55
N ASN A 30 27.14 4.39 31.28
CA ASN A 30 28.46 4.89 30.84
C ASN A 30 28.40 5.96 29.72
N ASN A 31 27.43 6.87 29.71
CA ASN A 31 27.18 7.80 28.57
C ASN A 31 26.93 7.09 27.21
N GLY A 32 26.69 5.78 27.21
CA GLY A 32 26.30 5.01 26.03
C GLY A 32 24.87 5.33 25.58
N GLN A 33 24.43 4.73 24.48
CA GLN A 33 23.05 4.84 24.00
C GLN A 33 22.17 3.74 24.64
N ILE A 34 20.94 4.07 25.01
CA ILE A 34 19.97 3.07 25.50
C ILE A 34 19.00 2.76 24.37
N ASP A 35 19.00 1.53 23.88
CA ASP A 35 18.03 1.10 22.88
C ASP A 35 16.68 0.79 23.54
N TYR A 36 15.62 1.27 22.89
CA TYR A 36 14.24 1.07 23.29
C TYR A 36 13.62 -0.02 22.43
N TYR A 37 13.04 -1.02 23.10
CA TYR A 37 12.34 -2.13 22.50
C TYR A 37 10.87 -2.03 22.87
N ALA A 38 10.00 -1.74 21.89
CA ALA A 38 8.55 -1.83 22.04
C ALA A 38 8.06 -3.11 21.39
N GLN A 39 8.31 -4.25 22.03
CA GLN A 39 7.88 -5.54 21.51
C GLN A 39 6.86 -6.18 22.48
N PRO A 40 5.68 -6.61 22.01
CA PRO A 40 4.72 -7.38 22.81
C PRO A 40 5.30 -8.76 23.20
N ASP A 41 4.67 -9.41 24.19
CA ASP A 41 5.05 -10.74 24.70
C ASP A 41 5.19 -11.82 23.59
N THR A 42 4.54 -11.62 22.44
CA THR A 42 4.76 -12.39 21.22
C THR A 42 5.78 -11.69 20.33
N SER A 43 6.99 -12.25 20.24
CA SER A 43 8.13 -11.78 19.45
C SER A 43 7.74 -11.17 18.09
N VAL A 44 8.34 -10.01 17.78
CA VAL A 44 8.01 -9.24 16.57
C VAL A 44 8.80 -9.70 15.35
N LEU A 45 9.98 -10.30 15.48
CA LEU A 45 10.75 -10.73 14.32
C LEU A 45 11.45 -12.06 14.58
N TYR A 46 11.55 -12.87 13.53
CA TYR A 46 12.19 -14.19 13.59
C TYR A 46 13.28 -14.31 12.52
N GLN A 47 14.41 -14.93 12.84
CA GLN A 47 15.50 -15.20 11.92
C GLN A 47 15.86 -16.69 11.89
N ALA A 48 16.44 -17.14 10.78
CA ALA A 48 17.14 -18.41 10.73
C ALA A 48 18.39 -18.34 11.63
N ASP A 49 18.76 -19.44 12.28
CA ASP A 49 20.00 -19.52 13.05
C ASP A 49 20.70 -20.86 12.75
N ASP A 50 22.03 -20.83 12.73
CA ASP A 50 22.87 -21.98 12.41
C ASP A 50 22.79 -23.08 13.48
N ILE A 51 22.32 -22.74 14.69
CA ILE A 51 22.29 -23.63 15.85
C ILE A 51 21.08 -24.58 15.84
N ASN A 52 19.92 -24.17 15.31
CA ASN A 52 18.68 -24.95 15.31
C ASN A 52 18.08 -25.07 13.90
N ALA A 53 18.44 -26.16 13.20
CA ALA A 53 18.04 -26.49 11.82
C ALA A 53 16.55 -26.32 11.48
N ASN A 54 15.65 -26.45 12.48
CA ASN A 54 14.21 -26.58 12.28
C ASN A 54 13.37 -25.53 13.05
N LEU A 55 13.97 -24.59 13.76
CA LEU A 55 13.25 -23.54 14.49
C LEU A 55 13.81 -22.16 14.14
N LEU A 56 12.91 -21.20 13.93
CA LEU A 56 13.29 -19.81 13.79
C LEU A 56 13.58 -19.22 15.18
N ASN A 57 14.69 -18.50 15.30
CA ASN A 57 15.09 -17.82 16.51
C ASN A 57 14.57 -16.39 16.55
N TYR A 58 14.38 -15.89 17.76
CA TYR A 58 14.00 -14.50 18.02
C TYR A 58 15.04 -13.53 17.44
N LEU A 59 14.56 -12.52 16.71
CA LEU A 59 15.35 -11.39 16.25
C LEU A 59 14.94 -10.13 17.02
N GLU A 60 15.76 -9.75 17.99
CA GLU A 60 15.57 -8.55 18.79
C GLU A 60 15.93 -7.31 17.98
N VAL A 61 14.90 -6.54 17.57
CA VAL A 61 15.06 -5.31 16.79
C VAL A 61 14.65 -4.11 17.62
N PRO A 62 15.54 -3.10 17.79
CA PRO A 62 15.22 -1.89 18.52
C PRO A 62 14.15 -1.07 17.76
N SER A 63 13.14 -0.61 18.51
CA SER A 63 12.14 0.34 18.01
C SER A 63 12.69 1.76 17.94
N GLY A 64 13.74 2.05 18.69
CA GLY A 64 14.45 3.32 18.66
C GLY A 64 15.53 3.39 19.73
N ALA A 65 16.06 4.59 19.98
CA ALA A 65 16.94 4.85 21.09
C ALA A 65 16.36 5.91 22.02
N LEU A 66 16.69 5.83 23.30
CA LEU A 66 16.38 6.85 24.30
C LEU A 66 17.54 7.86 24.37
N PRO A 67 17.25 9.15 24.56
CA PRO A 67 18.25 10.20 24.68
C PRO A 67 19.08 10.01 25.96
N THR A 68 20.37 10.28 25.87
CA THR A 68 21.35 9.86 26.88
C THR A 68 22.03 11.01 27.60
N THR A 69 21.67 12.26 27.31
CA THR A 69 22.21 13.44 28.00
C THR A 69 21.12 14.22 28.73
N SER A 70 21.24 14.23 30.06
CA SER A 70 21.16 15.49 30.81
C SER A 70 22.34 16.38 30.41
N ILE A 71 22.27 17.68 30.72
CA ILE A 71 23.32 18.72 30.62
C ILE A 71 23.24 19.57 29.33
N LEU A 72 22.43 20.64 29.38
CA LEU A 72 22.63 22.01 28.83
C LEU A 72 21.32 22.82 28.68
N SER A 73 20.16 22.25 29.03
CA SER A 73 18.86 22.99 29.08
C SER A 73 17.91 22.59 30.22
N GLY A 74 18.38 21.86 31.24
CA GLY A 74 17.66 21.67 32.51
C GLY A 74 16.45 20.72 32.52
N SER A 75 16.17 19.98 31.45
CA SER A 75 15.01 19.05 31.41
C SER A 75 15.42 17.65 30.96
N SER A 76 15.48 16.71 31.90
CA SER A 76 15.50 15.27 31.58
C SER A 76 14.18 14.89 30.91
N VAL A 77 14.23 14.21 29.76
CA VAL A 77 12.99 13.81 29.10
C VAL A 77 12.43 12.55 29.74
N SER A 78 11.32 12.73 30.46
CA SER A 78 10.59 11.64 31.10
C SER A 78 9.39 11.19 30.27
N PHE A 79 8.96 9.94 30.44
CA PHE A 79 7.73 9.39 29.89
C PHE A 79 6.85 8.81 31.01
N PRO A 80 5.52 8.76 30.83
CA PRO A 80 4.62 8.29 31.87
C PRO A 80 4.76 6.79 32.07
N MET A 81 4.72 6.36 33.33
CA MET A 81 4.74 4.98 33.76
C MET A 81 3.56 4.72 34.68
N PHE A 82 3.07 3.48 34.62
CA PHE A 82 2.02 3.02 35.50
C PHE A 82 2.59 2.47 36.81
N PRO A 83 2.13 2.93 37.98
CA PRO A 83 2.49 2.29 39.23
C PRO A 83 1.64 1.03 39.40
N TYR A 84 2.23 -0.14 39.19
CA TYR A 84 1.56 -1.43 39.45
C TYR A 84 1.51 -1.80 40.93
N ILE A 85 2.32 -1.15 41.76
CA ILE A 85 2.33 -1.38 43.21
C ILE A 85 1.03 -0.87 43.86
N GLY A 86 0.38 -1.72 44.65
CA GLY A 86 -0.86 -1.37 45.36
C GLY A 86 -2.15 -1.51 44.55
N VAL A 87 -2.09 -1.96 43.28
CA VAL A 87 -3.28 -2.27 42.49
C VAL A 87 -3.98 -3.51 43.06
N LYS A 88 -5.24 -3.35 43.48
CA LYS A 88 -6.09 -4.45 43.95
C LYS A 88 -6.62 -5.27 42.78
N SER A 89 -6.72 -6.59 42.96
CA SER A 89 -7.24 -7.52 41.94
C SER A 89 -8.63 -7.12 41.41
N SER A 90 -9.49 -6.59 42.28
CA SER A 90 -10.85 -6.11 41.95
C SER A 90 -10.88 -4.94 40.95
N SER A 91 -9.76 -4.26 40.73
CA SER A 91 -9.68 -3.06 39.89
C SER A 91 -8.82 -3.27 38.64
N LEU A 92 -8.24 -4.46 38.46
CA LEU A 92 -7.29 -4.75 37.38
C LEU A 92 -7.82 -4.40 35.98
N THR A 93 -9.10 -4.66 35.71
CA THR A 93 -9.71 -4.32 34.42
C THR A 93 -9.61 -2.82 34.12
N HIS A 94 -9.99 -1.97 35.06
CA HIS A 94 -9.95 -0.52 34.89
C HIS A 94 -8.52 0.01 34.72
N TYR A 95 -7.57 -0.52 35.49
CA TYR A 95 -6.17 -0.14 35.36
C TYR A 95 -5.56 -0.63 34.04
N ARG A 96 -5.94 -1.82 33.55
CA ARG A 96 -5.57 -2.33 32.23
C ARG A 96 -6.13 -1.44 31.12
N GLU A 97 -7.38 -1.00 31.23
CA GLU A 97 -7.95 -0.06 30.27
C GLU A 97 -7.24 1.30 30.30
N LEU A 98 -6.88 1.81 31.48
CA LEU A 98 -6.12 3.06 31.61
C LEU A 98 -4.72 2.95 30.97
N GLU A 99 -4.03 1.84 31.18
CA GLU A 99 -2.75 1.56 30.54
C GLU A 99 -2.90 1.51 29.01
N LEU A 100 -3.85 0.73 28.50
CA LEU A 100 -4.04 0.53 27.06
C LEU A 100 -4.55 1.79 26.34
N LYS A 101 -5.44 2.56 26.96
CA LYS A 101 -6.16 3.67 26.29
C LYS A 101 -5.49 5.04 26.48
N ALA A 102 -4.72 5.25 27.56
CA ALA A 102 -4.15 6.56 27.87
C ALA A 102 -2.63 6.55 28.04
N ILE A 103 -2.11 5.68 28.91
CA ILE A 103 -0.70 5.73 29.32
C ILE A 103 0.22 5.17 28.24
N ASN A 104 -0.10 3.99 27.70
CA ASN A 104 0.69 3.35 26.64
C ASN A 104 0.73 4.21 25.36
N PRO A 105 -0.39 4.73 24.82
CA PRO A 105 -0.34 5.64 23.66
C PRO A 105 0.47 6.90 23.93
N THR A 106 0.35 7.51 25.13
CA THR A 106 1.12 8.72 25.47
C THR A 106 2.61 8.42 25.61
N ARG A 107 2.98 7.32 26.29
CA ARG A 107 4.36 6.85 26.41
C ARG A 107 4.96 6.57 25.05
N HIS A 108 4.24 5.82 24.21
CA HIS A 108 4.68 5.49 22.87
C HIS A 108 4.89 6.75 22.03
N ARG A 109 3.97 7.74 22.08
CA ARG A 109 4.13 9.02 21.37
C ARG A 109 5.37 9.79 21.81
N ILE A 110 5.62 9.88 23.12
CA ILE A 110 6.79 10.58 23.66
C ILE A 110 8.07 9.85 23.25
N ILE A 111 8.17 8.54 23.48
CA ILE A 111 9.35 7.76 23.11
C ILE A 111 9.58 7.76 21.59
N TYR A 112 8.51 7.71 20.80
CA TYR A 112 8.57 7.86 19.34
C TYR A 112 9.21 9.20 18.94
N SER A 113 8.74 10.32 19.52
CA SER A 113 9.30 11.65 19.21
C SER A 113 10.79 11.80 19.58
N LEU A 114 11.24 11.04 20.59
CA LEU A 114 12.63 11.08 21.07
C LEU A 114 13.55 10.15 20.28
N SER A 115 13.04 9.01 19.83
CA SER A 115 13.80 8.08 19.01
C SER A 115 13.98 8.59 17.59
N SER A 116 13.02 9.33 17.05
CA SER A 116 13.15 9.96 15.72
C SER A 116 14.27 11.01 15.63
N THR A 117 14.68 11.64 16.74
CA THR A 117 15.74 12.66 16.73
C THR A 117 17.15 12.09 16.84
N LEU A 118 17.29 10.81 17.24
CA LEU A 118 18.58 10.14 17.45
C LEU A 118 19.03 9.26 16.26
N ALA A 119 18.25 9.21 15.18
CA ALA A 119 18.46 8.35 14.01
C ALA A 119 19.58 8.84 13.04
N GLN A 120 20.75 9.25 13.56
CA GLN A 120 21.89 9.71 12.76
C GLN A 120 23.07 8.73 12.73
N THR A 121 22.84 7.43 12.98
CA THR A 121 23.88 6.43 12.68
C THR A 121 23.96 6.18 11.17
N PRO A 122 25.16 6.14 10.58
CA PRO A 122 25.34 5.79 9.17
C PRO A 122 24.75 4.40 8.86
N VAL A 123 24.01 4.28 7.75
CA VAL A 123 23.45 3.01 7.30
C VAL A 123 24.56 2.13 6.73
N ASP A 124 24.84 0.98 7.36
CA ASP A 124 25.75 -0.02 6.81
C ASP A 124 25.00 -0.99 5.88
N LYS A 125 25.14 -0.79 4.57
CA LYS A 125 24.50 -1.64 3.54
C LYS A 125 25.28 -2.93 3.23
N SER A 126 26.44 -3.15 3.86
CA SER A 126 27.43 -4.16 3.45
C SER A 126 27.13 -5.57 3.94
N ALA A 127 26.47 -5.70 5.10
CA ALA A 127 26.04 -6.97 5.64
C ALA A 127 24.60 -6.88 6.14
N VAL A 128 23.79 -7.82 5.64
CA VAL A 128 22.34 -7.77 5.70
C VAL A 128 21.84 -8.90 6.56
N ARG A 129 21.18 -8.57 7.67
CA ARG A 129 20.45 -9.54 8.49
C ARG A 129 19.03 -9.69 7.94
N LYS A 130 18.55 -10.93 7.82
CA LYS A 130 17.20 -11.22 7.35
C LYS A 130 16.31 -11.59 8.53
N GLY A 131 15.10 -11.07 8.54
CA GLY A 131 14.08 -11.40 9.53
C GLY A 131 12.70 -11.53 8.87
N ILE A 132 11.81 -12.29 9.49
CA ILE A 132 10.41 -12.42 9.10
C ILE A 132 9.55 -11.67 10.12
N THR A 133 8.71 -10.74 9.67
CA THR A 133 7.76 -10.02 10.53
C THR A 133 6.67 -10.95 11.06
N PRO A 134 5.89 -10.61 12.11
CA PRO A 134 4.82 -11.47 12.61
C PRO A 134 3.70 -11.64 11.58
N GLN A 135 3.63 -10.69 10.64
CA GLN A 135 2.70 -10.71 9.51
C GLN A 135 3.24 -11.56 8.34
N GLY A 136 4.44 -12.15 8.43
CA GLY A 136 5.00 -13.01 7.39
C GLY A 136 5.77 -12.29 6.29
N PHE A 137 6.14 -11.01 6.48
CA PHE A 137 6.92 -10.27 5.50
C PHE A 137 8.42 -10.53 5.66
N LEU A 138 9.15 -10.61 4.55
CA LEU A 138 10.61 -10.64 4.58
C LEU A 138 11.16 -9.23 4.79
N ALA A 139 11.78 -9.01 5.94
CA ALA A 139 12.51 -7.81 6.28
C ALA A 139 14.01 -8.05 6.17
N THR A 140 14.74 -7.05 5.68
CA THR A 140 16.20 -7.05 5.73
C THR A 140 16.69 -5.83 6.48
N PHE A 141 17.70 -6.01 7.31
CA PHE A 141 18.23 -4.99 8.19
C PHE A 141 19.73 -4.80 7.96
N ASP A 142 20.21 -3.62 8.31
CA ASP A 142 21.64 -3.38 8.46
C ASP A 142 22.22 -4.20 9.63
N ASN A 143 23.55 -4.20 9.75
CA ASN A 143 24.24 -4.90 10.83
C ASN A 143 23.78 -4.49 12.23
N SER A 144 23.39 -3.23 12.42
CA SER A 144 22.94 -2.70 13.71
C SER A 144 21.49 -3.07 14.05
N LEU A 145 20.73 -3.66 13.11
CA LEU A 145 19.30 -3.91 13.19
C LEU A 145 18.43 -2.64 13.34
N ARG A 146 19.02 -1.45 13.27
CA ARG A 146 18.29 -0.19 13.47
C ARG A 146 17.61 0.25 12.18
N HIS A 147 18.20 -0.04 11.03
CA HIS A 147 17.72 0.39 9.73
C HIS A 147 17.09 -0.78 8.99
N LEU A 148 15.79 -0.70 8.74
CA LEU A 148 15.07 -1.64 7.89
C LEU A 148 15.36 -1.27 6.43
N LEU A 149 16.27 -2.03 5.81
CA LEU A 149 16.78 -1.77 4.46
C LEU A 149 15.74 -2.10 3.40
N THR A 150 15.11 -3.29 3.50
CA THR A 150 14.04 -3.69 2.57
C THR A 150 12.93 -4.45 3.27
N LEU A 151 11.72 -4.32 2.76
CA LEU A 151 10.53 -5.08 3.14
C LEU A 151 9.86 -5.63 1.88
N ASN A 152 9.89 -6.95 1.70
CA ASN A 152 9.20 -7.59 0.57
C ASN A 152 7.72 -7.82 0.94
N LEU A 153 6.84 -7.23 0.15
CA LEU A 153 5.39 -7.28 0.34
C LEU A 153 4.70 -8.31 -0.56
N ALA A 154 5.27 -8.57 -1.74
CA ALA A 154 4.79 -9.59 -2.66
C ALA A 154 5.94 -10.08 -3.56
N GLN A 155 5.90 -11.38 -3.89
CA GLN A 155 6.80 -12.02 -4.86
C GLN A 155 5.96 -12.76 -5.90
N LEU A 156 6.25 -12.63 -7.19
CA LEU A 156 5.65 -13.46 -8.24
C LEU A 156 6.67 -13.68 -9.36
N GLY A 157 7.28 -14.87 -9.42
CA GLY A 157 8.40 -15.14 -10.29
C GLY A 157 9.55 -14.17 -10.01
N ASP A 158 10.01 -13.44 -11.02
CA ASP A 158 11.06 -12.41 -10.90
C ASP A 158 10.54 -11.04 -10.43
N GLN A 159 9.21 -10.89 -10.28
CA GLN A 159 8.60 -9.64 -9.87
C GLN A 159 8.51 -9.56 -8.34
N ALA A 160 8.84 -8.40 -7.79
CA ALA A 160 8.71 -8.14 -6.38
C ALA A 160 8.11 -6.76 -6.13
N PHE A 161 7.09 -6.69 -5.28
CA PHE A 161 6.68 -5.43 -4.68
C PHE A 161 7.44 -5.28 -3.36
N GLN A 162 8.45 -4.41 -3.39
CA GLN A 162 9.37 -4.20 -2.27
C GLN A 162 9.41 -2.72 -1.89
N LEU A 163 9.42 -2.48 -0.58
CA LEU A 163 9.75 -1.18 0.00
C LEU A 163 11.21 -1.20 0.44
N ALA A 164 11.89 -0.07 0.34
CA ALA A 164 13.24 0.13 0.83
C ALA A 164 13.32 1.34 1.76
N ASN A 165 14.41 1.46 2.52
CA ASN A 165 14.63 2.54 3.48
C ASN A 165 13.39 2.79 4.34
N VAL A 166 12.83 1.71 4.92
CA VAL A 166 11.58 1.81 5.68
C VAL A 166 11.91 2.43 7.04
N GLU A 167 11.48 3.67 7.18
CA GLU A 167 11.72 4.50 8.35
C GLU A 167 10.43 4.69 9.17
N ASN A 168 10.58 5.39 10.28
CA ASN A 168 9.42 5.84 11.04
C ASN A 168 8.66 6.90 10.23
N PRO A 169 7.32 6.93 10.26
CA PRO A 169 6.37 6.12 11.06
C PRO A 169 6.04 4.71 10.53
N LEU A 170 6.42 4.32 9.32
CA LEU A 170 6.02 3.02 8.73
C LEU A 170 6.60 1.83 9.49
N LYS A 171 7.88 1.90 9.85
CA LYS A 171 8.53 0.90 10.70
C LYS A 171 7.74 0.67 12.00
N ALA A 172 7.32 1.73 12.68
CA ALA A 172 6.54 1.65 13.91
C ALA A 172 5.15 1.04 13.69
N ALA A 173 4.45 1.40 12.59
CA ALA A 173 3.17 0.80 12.25
C ALA A 173 3.28 -0.72 12.04
N LEU A 174 4.30 -1.18 11.31
CA LEU A 174 4.52 -2.61 11.04
C LEU A 174 4.82 -3.44 12.30
N GLN A 175 5.37 -2.81 13.34
CA GLN A 175 5.62 -3.44 14.64
C GLN A 175 4.37 -3.53 15.53
N THR A 176 3.23 -2.95 15.13
CA THR A 176 2.00 -3.03 15.92
C THR A 176 1.43 -4.45 15.94
N ASN A 177 1.02 -4.90 17.12
CA ASN A 177 0.22 -6.12 17.24
C ASN A 177 -1.19 -5.83 16.70
N ARG A 178 -1.72 -6.73 15.85
CA ARG A 178 -2.99 -6.55 15.13
C ARG A 178 -3.02 -5.31 14.23
N LEU A 179 -2.16 -5.32 13.21
CA LEU A 179 -2.00 -4.22 12.26
C LEU A 179 -3.27 -4.03 11.41
N PHE A 180 -3.82 -2.82 11.45
CA PHE A 180 -4.68 -2.30 10.41
C PHE A 180 -4.16 -0.93 9.97
N LEU A 181 -3.48 -0.89 8.83
CA LEU A 181 -2.87 0.33 8.29
C LEU A 181 -3.55 0.69 6.97
N VAL A 182 -3.99 1.93 6.87
CA VAL A 182 -4.63 2.47 5.67
C VAL A 182 -3.86 3.70 5.22
N ILE A 183 -3.47 3.70 3.95
CA ILE A 183 -2.60 4.71 3.35
C ILE A 183 -3.29 5.22 2.08
N SER A 184 -3.43 6.53 1.98
CA SER A 184 -4.02 7.18 0.80
C SER A 184 -3.26 8.42 0.34
N ASP A 185 -2.35 8.94 1.17
CA ASP A 185 -1.49 10.05 0.81
C ASP A 185 -0.12 9.54 0.34
N PRO A 186 0.21 9.67 -0.96
CA PRO A 186 1.46 9.15 -1.49
C PRO A 186 2.68 9.95 -1.02
N ASN A 187 2.54 11.25 -0.72
CA ASN A 187 3.67 12.05 -0.26
C ASN A 187 4.06 11.66 1.16
N LEU A 188 3.07 11.57 2.05
CA LEU A 188 3.30 11.10 3.42
C LEU A 188 3.86 9.66 3.43
N PHE A 189 3.41 8.80 2.52
CA PHE A 189 3.95 7.45 2.40
C PHE A 189 5.41 7.42 1.95
N LEU A 190 5.76 8.20 0.91
CA LEU A 190 7.12 8.29 0.37
C LEU A 190 8.10 9.04 1.29
N GLU A 191 7.62 9.78 2.29
CA GLU A 191 8.46 10.29 3.39
C GLU A 191 8.94 9.17 4.33
N THR A 192 8.28 8.01 4.33
CA THR A 192 8.56 6.91 5.27
C THR A 192 9.28 5.73 4.63
N CYS A 193 9.33 5.68 3.31
CA CYS A 193 9.94 4.60 2.56
C CYS A 193 10.22 5.01 1.12
N SER A 194 10.99 4.16 0.45
CA SER A 194 11.20 4.21 -0.98
C SER A 194 10.64 2.96 -1.65
N ILE A 195 10.45 3.04 -2.96
CA ILE A 195 10.12 1.90 -3.82
C ILE A 195 11.29 1.66 -4.79
N ASN A 196 11.18 0.61 -5.60
CA ASN A 196 12.14 0.40 -6.68
C ASN A 196 11.91 1.41 -7.82
N TYR A 197 12.97 1.74 -8.54
CA TYR A 197 12.92 2.56 -9.75
C TYR A 197 13.68 1.88 -10.90
N LYS A 198 13.13 1.94 -12.11
CA LYS A 198 13.71 1.40 -13.34
C LYS A 198 13.05 2.05 -14.55
N LEU A 199 13.86 2.66 -15.43
CA LEU A 199 13.38 3.14 -16.73
C LEU A 199 13.40 1.99 -17.74
N THR A 200 12.24 1.45 -18.09
CA THR A 200 12.10 0.38 -19.09
C THR A 200 11.98 0.96 -20.50
N ASP A 201 11.98 0.08 -21.51
CA ASP A 201 11.67 0.46 -22.89
C ASP A 201 10.31 1.16 -22.99
N GLN A 202 9.32 0.64 -22.28
CA GLN A 202 7.98 1.21 -22.21
C GLN A 202 7.97 2.55 -21.47
N SER A 203 8.71 2.69 -20.36
CA SER A 203 8.87 3.99 -19.69
C SER A 203 9.40 5.06 -20.64
N PHE A 204 10.38 4.73 -21.51
CA PHE A 204 10.89 5.68 -22.50
C PHE A 204 9.85 6.02 -23.58
N ALA A 205 9.09 5.03 -24.05
CA ALA A 205 8.01 5.25 -25.01
C ALA A 205 6.94 6.19 -24.43
N ASP A 206 6.53 5.96 -23.18
CA ASP A 206 5.53 6.77 -22.51
C ASP A 206 6.05 8.16 -22.12
N LEU A 207 7.31 8.29 -21.70
CA LEU A 207 7.94 9.59 -21.48
C LEU A 207 7.92 10.44 -22.75
N LYS A 208 8.14 9.84 -23.92
CA LYS A 208 8.09 10.54 -25.21
C LYS A 208 6.65 10.85 -25.64
N ALA A 209 5.76 9.87 -25.58
CA ALA A 209 4.39 9.99 -26.12
C ALA A 209 3.44 10.74 -25.19
N GLN A 210 3.50 10.47 -23.89
CA GLN A 210 2.57 10.98 -22.89
C GLN A 210 3.13 12.20 -22.15
N ALA A 211 4.38 12.13 -21.69
CA ALA A 211 5.02 13.23 -20.97
C ALA A 211 5.70 14.27 -21.88
N GLN A 212 5.73 14.02 -23.20
CA GLN A 212 6.31 14.92 -24.22
C GLN A 212 7.77 15.32 -23.91
N LEU A 213 8.56 14.39 -23.36
CA LEU A 213 9.97 14.63 -23.09
C LEU A 213 10.73 14.86 -24.40
N LEU A 214 11.65 15.83 -24.38
CA LEU A 214 12.50 16.14 -25.54
C LEU A 214 13.45 14.97 -25.86
N ASP A 215 13.66 14.71 -27.15
CA ASP A 215 14.57 13.64 -27.62
C ASP A 215 16.01 13.81 -27.10
N THR A 216 16.43 15.06 -26.85
CA THR A 216 17.73 15.37 -26.23
C THR A 216 17.82 14.85 -24.79
N ILE A 217 16.76 14.99 -24.01
CA ILE A 217 16.67 14.50 -22.63
C ILE A 217 16.59 12.97 -22.63
N ILE A 218 15.78 12.38 -23.51
CA ILE A 218 15.69 10.92 -23.68
C ILE A 218 17.07 10.34 -23.98
N SER A 219 17.83 10.96 -24.88
CA SER A 219 19.19 10.52 -25.24
C SER A 219 20.16 10.58 -24.05
N LYS A 220 20.09 11.64 -23.23
CA LYS A 220 20.90 11.75 -21.99
C LYS A 220 20.59 10.65 -20.98
N LEU A 221 19.33 10.21 -20.91
CA LEU A 221 18.86 9.22 -19.93
C LEU A 221 19.07 7.77 -20.36
N LYS A 222 19.39 7.49 -21.63
CA LYS A 222 19.59 6.12 -22.14
C LYS A 222 20.61 5.28 -21.36
N PRO A 223 21.71 5.82 -20.79
CA PRO A 223 22.59 5.04 -19.92
C PRO A 223 21.91 4.42 -18.68
N LEU A 224 20.74 4.93 -18.27
CA LEU A 224 19.99 4.40 -17.12
C LEU A 224 18.97 3.32 -17.50
N GLN A 225 18.82 3.01 -18.80
CA GLN A 225 17.83 2.06 -19.30
C GLN A 225 18.01 0.68 -18.66
N ASN A 226 16.90 0.12 -18.16
CA ASN A 226 16.82 -1.17 -17.49
C ASN A 226 17.70 -1.33 -16.23
N LYS A 227 18.36 -0.27 -15.74
CA LYS A 227 19.06 -0.28 -14.46
C LYS A 227 18.05 -0.20 -13.32
N LEU A 228 18.08 -1.19 -12.44
CA LEU A 228 17.25 -1.25 -11.23
C LEU A 228 17.90 -0.46 -10.10
N TYR A 229 17.13 0.42 -9.49
CA TYR A 229 17.46 1.12 -8.26
C TYR A 229 16.52 0.66 -7.17
N THR A 230 17.04 0.35 -6.00
CA THR A 230 16.23 -0.11 -4.86
C THR A 230 15.73 1.05 -3.99
N ASN A 231 16.18 2.28 -4.25
CA ASN A 231 15.76 3.47 -3.52
C ASN A 231 15.84 4.73 -4.40
N ILE A 232 15.11 5.75 -3.98
CA ILE A 232 14.97 7.03 -4.67
C ILE A 232 16.28 7.83 -4.68
N ASP A 233 17.10 7.76 -3.63
CA ASP A 233 18.31 8.57 -3.50
C ASP A 233 19.33 8.19 -4.59
N ASP A 234 19.57 6.90 -4.76
CA ASP A 234 20.47 6.38 -5.78
C ASP A 234 19.94 6.67 -7.19
N TYR A 235 18.63 6.58 -7.41
CA TYR A 235 18.01 6.92 -8.70
C TYR A 235 18.15 8.42 -9.03
N GLN A 236 17.81 9.30 -8.08
CA GLN A 236 17.92 10.74 -8.27
C GLN A 236 19.37 11.20 -8.42
N LYS A 237 20.31 10.57 -7.73
CA LYS A 237 21.74 10.84 -7.88
C LYS A 237 22.20 10.63 -9.32
N ASP A 238 21.82 9.50 -9.92
CA ASP A 238 22.19 9.18 -11.29
C ASP A 238 21.46 10.08 -12.30
N LEU A 239 20.17 10.42 -12.07
CA LEU A 239 19.46 11.42 -12.88
C LEU A 239 20.16 12.77 -12.87
N LYS A 240 20.55 13.28 -11.69
CA LYS A 240 21.26 14.56 -11.52
C LYS A 240 22.68 14.55 -12.10
N SER A 241 23.28 13.37 -12.26
CA SER A 241 24.59 13.25 -12.92
C SER A 241 24.53 13.38 -14.45
N LEU A 242 23.36 13.12 -15.05
CA LEU A 242 23.13 13.13 -16.49
C LEU A 242 22.41 14.38 -16.99
N LEU A 243 21.63 15.03 -16.12
CA LEU A 243 20.82 16.20 -16.44
C LEU A 243 21.40 17.47 -15.83
N LEU A 244 21.23 18.59 -16.51
CA LEU A 244 21.48 19.91 -15.92
C LEU A 244 20.47 20.15 -14.79
N THR A 245 20.83 21.00 -13.82
CA THR A 245 19.95 21.32 -12.67
C THR A 245 18.56 21.79 -13.11
N GLU A 246 18.49 22.63 -14.13
CA GLU A 246 17.24 23.17 -14.68
C GLU A 246 16.40 22.07 -15.36
N GLU A 247 17.05 21.19 -16.14
CA GLU A 247 16.41 20.04 -16.79
C GLU A 247 15.85 19.07 -15.75
N TYR A 248 16.62 18.76 -14.71
CA TYR A 248 16.18 17.92 -13.62
C TYR A 248 14.98 18.54 -12.89
N GLN A 249 15.05 19.83 -12.53
CA GLN A 249 13.94 20.50 -11.85
C GLN A 249 12.66 20.52 -12.68
N GLN A 250 12.79 20.67 -14.01
CA GLN A 250 11.66 20.64 -14.94
C GLN A 250 11.04 19.24 -15.08
N TYR A 251 11.86 18.20 -15.18
CA TYR A 251 11.38 16.85 -15.54
C TYR A 251 11.33 15.84 -14.38
N GLN A 252 11.82 16.18 -13.18
CA GLN A 252 11.88 15.25 -12.05
C GLN A 252 10.53 14.56 -11.75
N GLY A 253 9.41 15.28 -11.82
CA GLY A 253 8.10 14.71 -11.50
C GLY A 253 7.76 13.53 -12.42
N VAL A 254 7.88 13.73 -13.73
CA VAL A 254 7.61 12.68 -14.72
C VAL A 254 8.68 11.59 -14.68
N LEU A 255 9.94 11.91 -14.43
CA LEU A 255 11.02 10.92 -14.35
C LEU A 255 10.87 10.01 -13.12
N LEU A 256 10.35 10.52 -12.01
CA LEU A 256 10.01 9.73 -10.83
C LEU A 256 8.76 8.89 -11.08
N GLN A 257 7.73 9.47 -11.69
CA GLN A 257 6.48 8.77 -12.00
C GLN A 257 6.70 7.59 -12.96
N TYR A 258 7.34 7.80 -14.11
CA TYR A 258 7.58 6.76 -15.12
C TYR A 258 8.79 5.86 -14.80
N GLY A 259 9.66 6.30 -13.90
CA GLY A 259 10.75 5.50 -13.36
C GLY A 259 10.30 4.60 -12.20
N ALA A 260 9.19 4.89 -11.53
CA ALA A 260 8.69 4.07 -10.42
C ALA A 260 8.40 2.64 -10.87
N SER A 261 8.95 1.68 -10.14
CA SER A 261 8.85 0.25 -10.43
C SER A 261 8.20 -0.47 -9.25
N ALA A 262 6.88 -0.31 -9.14
CA ALA A 262 6.06 -0.98 -8.14
C ALA A 262 4.90 -1.68 -8.85
N ARG A 263 5.21 -2.66 -9.72
CA ARG A 263 4.22 -3.35 -10.55
C ARG A 263 4.15 -4.83 -10.21
N LEU A 264 2.94 -5.38 -10.31
CA LEU A 264 2.68 -6.82 -10.29
C LEU A 264 1.90 -7.18 -11.55
N THR A 265 2.32 -8.22 -12.26
CA THR A 265 1.69 -8.67 -13.50
C THR A 265 0.97 -10.00 -13.28
N ILE A 266 -0.30 -10.10 -13.67
CA ILE A 266 -1.07 -11.34 -13.60
C ILE A 266 -1.57 -11.70 -14.99
N SER A 267 -1.05 -12.77 -15.59
CA SER A 267 -1.47 -13.21 -16.94
C SER A 267 -1.43 -12.08 -17.98
N ASP A 268 -0.29 -11.38 -18.06
CA ASP A 268 -0.03 -10.21 -18.93
C ASP A 268 -0.82 -8.92 -18.57
N TRP A 269 -1.51 -8.90 -17.43
CA TRP A 269 -2.14 -7.69 -16.91
C TRP A 269 -1.27 -7.01 -15.87
N ASP A 270 -0.88 -5.77 -16.14
CA ASP A 270 -0.09 -4.97 -15.20
C ASP A 270 -0.97 -4.21 -14.21
N PHE A 271 -0.61 -4.33 -12.94
CA PHE A 271 -1.17 -3.57 -11.83
C PHE A 271 -0.08 -2.68 -11.25
N ASP A 272 -0.24 -1.37 -11.41
CA ASP A 272 0.71 -0.38 -10.92
C ASP A 272 0.32 0.10 -9.51
N LEU A 273 1.16 -0.26 -8.54
CA LEU A 273 1.07 0.10 -7.13
C LEU A 273 1.89 1.35 -6.80
N SER A 274 2.53 1.98 -7.80
CA SER A 274 3.30 3.20 -7.65
C SER A 274 2.50 4.31 -6.94
N PRO A 275 3.03 4.89 -5.83
CA PRO A 275 2.38 5.98 -5.12
C PRO A 275 2.12 7.22 -6.00
N TYR A 276 2.92 7.41 -7.05
CA TYR A 276 2.80 8.55 -7.95
C TYR A 276 1.44 8.61 -8.69
N MET A 277 0.71 7.49 -8.79
CA MET A 277 -0.62 7.44 -9.42
C MET A 277 -1.79 7.53 -8.41
N TRP A 278 -1.51 7.46 -7.10
CA TRP A 278 -2.56 7.28 -6.10
C TRP A 278 -3.50 8.48 -5.98
N SER A 279 -2.96 9.69 -6.04
CA SER A 279 -3.76 10.92 -5.92
C SER A 279 -4.75 11.07 -7.07
N GLU A 280 -4.33 10.78 -8.31
CA GLU A 280 -5.18 10.86 -9.50
C GLU A 280 -6.29 9.80 -9.47
N ARG A 281 -5.95 8.58 -9.04
CA ARG A 281 -6.88 7.45 -9.04
C ARG A 281 -7.72 7.36 -7.79
N GLY A 282 -7.35 8.06 -6.72
CA GLY A 282 -7.93 7.90 -5.39
C GLY A 282 -7.62 6.53 -4.80
N THR A 283 -6.44 5.99 -5.08
CA THR A 283 -5.97 4.68 -4.61
C THR A 283 -5.87 4.67 -3.09
N ILE A 284 -6.21 3.54 -2.47
CA ILE A 284 -6.01 3.30 -1.05
C ILE A 284 -5.26 1.98 -0.89
N LEU A 285 -4.09 2.02 -0.24
CA LEU A 285 -3.33 0.83 0.13
C LEU A 285 -3.66 0.46 1.58
N ILE A 286 -3.97 -0.81 1.82
CA ILE A 286 -4.43 -1.33 3.10
C ILE A 286 -3.60 -2.56 3.48
N PHE A 287 -3.10 -2.57 4.71
CA PHE A 287 -2.51 -3.74 5.34
C PHE A 287 -3.48 -4.20 6.42
N LYS A 288 -4.04 -5.40 6.27
CA LYS A 288 -4.97 -5.99 7.25
C LYS A 288 -4.37 -7.27 7.80
N PHE A 289 -3.89 -7.19 9.04
CA PHE A 289 -3.41 -8.32 9.85
C PHE A 289 -4.07 -8.25 11.22
N HIS A 290 -5.39 -8.47 11.21
CA HIS A 290 -6.25 -8.25 12.36
C HIS A 290 -7.42 -9.24 12.33
N GLU A 291 -7.78 -9.75 13.51
CA GLU A 291 -8.86 -10.74 13.74
C GLU A 291 -10.30 -10.21 13.52
N LYS A 292 -10.44 -8.97 13.03
CA LYS A 292 -11.74 -8.33 12.79
C LYS A 292 -11.99 -8.20 11.28
N PRO A 293 -13.25 -8.21 10.82
CA PRO A 293 -13.58 -7.96 9.42
C PRO A 293 -13.07 -6.59 8.95
N LEU A 294 -12.73 -6.48 7.66
CA LEU A 294 -12.30 -5.22 7.06
C LEU A 294 -13.39 -4.14 7.19
N ALA A 295 -14.66 -4.51 7.03
CA ALA A 295 -15.79 -3.58 7.19
C ALA A 295 -15.85 -2.94 8.58
N GLU A 296 -15.57 -3.72 9.63
CA GLU A 296 -15.58 -3.21 11.01
C GLU A 296 -14.41 -2.25 11.25
N LEU A 297 -13.21 -2.63 10.79
CA LEU A 297 -11.99 -1.83 10.93
C LEU A 297 -12.08 -0.52 10.13
N ALA A 298 -12.65 -0.56 8.93
CA ALA A 298 -12.92 0.62 8.12
C ALA A 298 -13.86 1.61 8.84
N ASN A 299 -14.80 1.13 9.66
CA ASN A 299 -15.72 1.96 10.42
C ASN A 299 -15.13 2.56 11.70
N ASN A 300 -13.96 2.09 12.15
CA ASN A 300 -13.34 2.55 13.39
C ASN A 300 -11.96 3.16 13.13
N LEU A 301 -11.89 4.49 13.03
CA LEU A 301 -10.65 5.21 12.78
C LEU A 301 -9.58 4.97 13.86
N ASN A 302 -9.99 4.70 15.11
CA ASN A 302 -9.04 4.38 16.19
C ASN A 302 -8.34 3.03 16.01
N SER A 303 -8.84 2.18 15.12
CA SER A 303 -8.17 0.93 14.77
C SER A 303 -7.05 1.12 13.74
N TRP A 304 -6.95 2.30 13.11
CA TRP A 304 -5.98 2.57 12.06
C TRP A 304 -4.63 2.94 12.67
N ALA A 305 -3.61 2.15 12.37
CA ALA A 305 -2.24 2.40 12.82
C ALA A 305 -1.73 3.74 12.27
N LEU A 306 -1.49 4.70 13.17
CA LEU A 306 -0.91 6.01 12.87
C LEU A 306 -1.63 6.75 11.72
N ALA A 307 -2.96 6.77 11.71
CA ALA A 307 -3.77 7.27 10.60
C ALA A 307 -3.35 8.66 10.06
N GLU A 308 -3.07 9.61 10.96
CA GLU A 308 -2.62 10.99 10.65
C GLU A 308 -1.24 11.06 9.99
N LYS A 309 -0.47 9.97 10.01
CA LYS A 309 0.86 9.89 9.40
C LYS A 309 0.86 9.35 7.98
N PHE A 310 -0.28 8.81 7.52
CA PHE A 310 -0.40 8.17 6.21
C PHE A 310 -1.55 8.73 5.36
N ASN A 311 -2.29 9.69 5.91
CA ASN A 311 -3.46 10.28 5.28
C ASN A 311 -3.52 11.77 5.62
N SER A 312 -3.53 12.65 4.60
CA SER A 312 -3.75 14.10 4.79
C SER A 312 -5.07 14.43 5.50
N SER A 313 -6.07 13.55 5.37
CA SER A 313 -7.32 13.65 6.13
C SER A 313 -7.85 12.25 6.39
N PRO A 314 -7.60 11.68 7.58
CA PRO A 314 -8.06 10.33 7.89
C PRO A 314 -9.58 10.17 7.80
N THR A 315 -10.36 11.17 8.23
CA THR A 315 -11.83 11.14 8.12
C THR A 315 -12.31 11.08 6.67
N LYS A 316 -11.75 11.89 5.75
CA LYS A 316 -12.12 11.83 4.33
C LYS A 316 -11.71 10.49 3.69
N THR A 317 -10.57 9.96 4.11
CA THR A 317 -10.08 8.66 3.67
C THR A 317 -11.01 7.54 4.14
N GLN A 318 -11.43 7.59 5.40
CA GLN A 318 -12.39 6.67 5.99
C GLN A 318 -13.72 6.68 5.23
N GLN A 319 -14.28 7.86 4.97
CA GLN A 319 -15.52 8.01 4.20
C GLN A 319 -15.38 7.41 2.79
N ARG A 320 -14.25 7.63 2.12
CA ARG A 320 -13.96 7.03 0.81
C ARG A 320 -13.89 5.51 0.90
N LEU A 321 -13.16 4.96 1.87
CA LEU A 321 -13.04 3.51 2.08
C LEU A 321 -14.41 2.88 2.37
N GLN A 322 -15.20 3.48 3.26
CA GLN A 322 -16.55 3.03 3.58
C GLN A 322 -17.45 3.02 2.34
N LYS A 323 -17.37 4.08 1.52
CA LYS A 323 -18.12 4.14 0.26
C LYS A 323 -17.71 3.03 -0.71
N LEU A 324 -16.41 2.80 -0.90
CA LEU A 324 -15.91 1.74 -1.79
C LEU A 324 -16.37 0.35 -1.32
N ILE A 325 -16.35 0.10 -0.01
CA ILE A 325 -16.85 -1.14 0.58
C ILE A 325 -18.36 -1.29 0.35
N ALA A 326 -19.14 -0.25 0.63
CA ALA A 326 -20.59 -0.27 0.45
C ALA A 326 -20.98 -0.46 -1.02
N ASP A 327 -20.34 0.25 -1.94
CA ASP A 327 -20.57 0.13 -3.38
C ASP A 327 -20.25 -1.29 -3.87
N ALA A 328 -19.16 -1.90 -3.38
CA ALA A 328 -18.79 -3.28 -3.73
C ALA A 328 -19.76 -4.32 -3.15
N GLN A 329 -20.21 -4.14 -1.91
CA GLN A 329 -21.22 -5.00 -1.28
C GLN A 329 -22.56 -4.91 -2.03
N GLU A 330 -22.99 -3.71 -2.44
CA GLU A 330 -24.20 -3.55 -3.24
C GLU A 330 -24.07 -4.24 -4.60
N LYS A 331 -22.96 -3.99 -5.32
CA LYS A 331 -22.68 -4.64 -6.61
C LYS A 331 -22.66 -6.17 -6.49
N SER A 332 -22.15 -6.73 -5.40
CA SER A 332 -22.08 -8.19 -5.20
C SER A 332 -23.45 -8.90 -5.24
N LYS A 333 -24.56 -8.17 -5.06
CA LYS A 333 -25.92 -8.70 -5.16
C LYS A 333 -26.33 -9.03 -6.60
N THR A 334 -25.78 -8.30 -7.59
CA THR A 334 -26.13 -8.46 -9.01
C THR A 334 -24.95 -8.86 -9.88
N GLU A 335 -23.72 -8.65 -9.41
CA GLU A 335 -22.47 -8.89 -10.12
C GLU A 335 -21.65 -9.98 -9.39
N PRO A 336 -21.64 -11.23 -9.88
CA PRO A 336 -20.93 -12.34 -9.25
C PRO A 336 -19.44 -12.08 -9.02
N ASP A 337 -18.81 -11.29 -9.89
CA ASP A 337 -17.38 -10.98 -9.79
C ASP A 337 -17.00 -10.21 -8.51
N PHE A 338 -17.96 -9.53 -7.87
CA PHE A 338 -17.76 -8.82 -6.61
C PHE A 338 -17.93 -9.71 -5.37
N GLN A 339 -18.50 -10.92 -5.50
CA GLN A 339 -18.87 -11.75 -4.34
C GLN A 339 -17.66 -12.16 -3.51
N TYR A 340 -16.53 -12.51 -4.13
CA TYR A 340 -15.30 -12.83 -3.40
C TYR A 340 -14.82 -11.64 -2.55
N PHE A 341 -14.80 -10.43 -3.14
CA PHE A 341 -14.41 -9.24 -2.42
C PHE A 341 -15.37 -8.94 -1.25
N ALA A 342 -16.67 -8.97 -1.49
CA ALA A 342 -17.67 -8.67 -0.46
C ALA A 342 -17.71 -9.70 0.68
N ASN A 343 -17.60 -10.99 0.36
CA ASN A 343 -17.77 -12.07 1.33
C ASN A 343 -16.45 -12.43 2.02
N GLU A 344 -15.38 -12.64 1.25
CA GLU A 344 -14.10 -13.11 1.78
C GLU A 344 -13.19 -11.96 2.21
N VAL A 345 -13.07 -10.89 1.43
CA VAL A 345 -12.12 -9.81 1.78
C VAL A 345 -12.73 -8.85 2.80
N VAL A 346 -13.98 -8.47 2.59
CA VAL A 346 -14.66 -7.45 3.40
C VAL A 346 -15.24 -8.02 4.70
N SER A 347 -15.94 -9.16 4.60
CA SER A 347 -16.80 -9.67 5.67
C SER A 347 -16.16 -10.80 6.49
N ASN A 348 -15.28 -11.62 5.88
CA ASN A 348 -14.61 -12.70 6.59
C ASN A 348 -13.49 -12.15 7.49
N LYS A 349 -13.64 -12.35 8.81
CA LYS A 349 -12.65 -11.95 9.80
C LYS A 349 -11.29 -12.66 9.65
N GLY A 350 -11.28 -13.84 9.01
CA GLY A 350 -10.09 -14.67 8.84
C GLY A 350 -9.17 -14.22 7.69
N TRP A 351 -9.67 -13.41 6.74
CA TRP A 351 -8.84 -12.91 5.66
C TRP A 351 -7.82 -11.90 6.19
N ASN A 352 -6.54 -12.11 5.88
CA ASN A 352 -5.45 -11.18 6.16
C ASN A 352 -4.56 -11.05 4.93
N GLY A 353 -4.07 -9.85 4.66
CA GLY A 353 -3.29 -9.57 3.46
C GLY A 353 -3.13 -8.08 3.20
N ILE A 354 -2.60 -7.77 2.02
CA ILE A 354 -2.47 -6.41 1.51
C ILE A 354 -3.51 -6.19 0.42
N LEU A 355 -4.12 -5.02 0.38
CA LEU A 355 -5.15 -4.65 -0.57
C LEU A 355 -4.88 -3.25 -1.12
N ALA A 356 -4.80 -3.13 -2.44
CA ALA A 356 -4.78 -1.87 -3.15
C ALA A 356 -6.13 -1.66 -3.85
N LEU A 357 -6.92 -0.71 -3.36
CA LEU A 357 -8.20 -0.31 -3.97
C LEU A 357 -7.93 0.73 -5.05
N ARG A 358 -8.64 0.63 -6.19
CA ARG A 358 -8.50 1.57 -7.31
C ARG A 358 -7.05 1.66 -7.82
N CYS A 359 -6.39 0.50 -7.92
CA CYS A 359 -5.03 0.38 -8.45
C CYS A 359 -5.02 0.73 -9.95
N PHE A 360 -3.97 1.44 -10.38
CA PHE A 360 -3.83 1.84 -11.77
C PHE A 360 -3.52 0.63 -12.65
N VAL A 361 -4.17 0.57 -13.82
CA VAL A 361 -3.93 -0.45 -14.85
C VAL A 361 -3.63 0.32 -16.15
N PRO A 362 -2.39 0.22 -16.68
CA PRO A 362 -1.99 0.96 -17.88
C PRO A 362 -2.75 0.45 -19.12
N LEU A 363 -3.49 1.35 -19.78
CA LEU A 363 -4.20 1.04 -21.03
C LEU A 363 -3.25 0.81 -22.22
N THR A 364 -2.04 1.36 -22.16
CA THR A 364 -1.00 1.18 -23.18
C THR A 364 -0.28 -0.16 -23.07
N GLU A 365 -0.50 -0.90 -21.98
CA GLU A 365 0.12 -2.20 -21.71
C GLU A 365 -0.95 -3.28 -21.49
N LEU A 366 -2.11 -3.14 -22.16
CA LEU A 366 -3.09 -4.22 -22.20
C LEU A 366 -2.49 -5.45 -22.92
N PRO A 367 -2.91 -6.68 -22.57
CA PRO A 367 -2.48 -7.86 -23.29
C PRO A 367 -2.70 -7.71 -24.81
N PRO A 368 -1.74 -8.12 -25.65
CA PRO A 368 -1.81 -7.90 -27.11
C PRO A 368 -3.09 -8.42 -27.77
N GLN A 369 -3.70 -9.46 -27.18
CA GLN A 369 -4.91 -10.08 -27.68
C GLN A 369 -6.15 -9.16 -27.58
N ILE A 370 -6.11 -8.15 -26.72
CA ILE A 370 -7.23 -7.24 -26.46
C ILE A 370 -6.84 -5.76 -26.54
N GLU A 371 -5.63 -5.44 -27.00
CA GLU A 371 -5.10 -4.08 -27.09
C GLU A 371 -6.07 -3.15 -27.86
N GLY A 372 -6.74 -3.67 -28.90
CA GLY A 372 -7.75 -2.93 -29.67
C GLY A 372 -8.93 -2.40 -28.83
N LEU A 373 -9.22 -3.00 -27.67
CA LEU A 373 -10.24 -2.48 -26.74
C LEU A 373 -9.85 -1.14 -26.14
N ALA A 374 -8.55 -0.85 -25.99
CA ALA A 374 -8.06 0.40 -25.39
C ALA A 374 -8.64 1.65 -26.08
N ALA A 375 -8.78 1.61 -27.41
CA ALA A 375 -9.32 2.72 -28.21
C ALA A 375 -10.77 3.08 -27.85
N GLY A 376 -11.54 2.17 -27.25
CA GLY A 376 -12.94 2.35 -26.88
C GLY A 376 -13.16 2.56 -25.38
N ILE A 377 -12.11 2.61 -24.57
CA ILE A 377 -12.18 2.76 -23.11
C ILE A 377 -11.88 4.21 -22.72
N ASN A 378 -12.62 4.73 -21.73
CA ASN A 378 -12.29 6.02 -21.12
C ASN A 378 -11.14 5.86 -20.09
N PRO A 379 -9.95 6.44 -20.32
CA PRO A 379 -8.80 6.25 -19.44
C PRO A 379 -8.99 6.72 -18.00
N SER A 380 -9.80 7.76 -17.77
CA SER A 380 -10.04 8.28 -16.41
C SER A 380 -10.91 7.35 -15.56
N SER A 381 -11.64 6.43 -16.20
CA SER A 381 -12.53 5.48 -15.55
C SER A 381 -12.01 4.05 -15.57
N PHE A 382 -10.82 3.83 -16.14
CA PHE A 382 -10.19 2.51 -16.22
C PHE A 382 -9.16 2.32 -15.10
N TYR A 383 -9.44 1.35 -14.23
CA TYR A 383 -8.61 0.96 -13.09
C TYR A 383 -9.08 -0.40 -12.57
N ALA A 384 -8.23 -1.08 -11.81
CA ALA A 384 -8.65 -2.24 -11.05
C ALA A 384 -9.52 -1.76 -9.87
N HIS A 385 -10.69 -2.36 -9.66
CA HIS A 385 -11.46 -2.15 -8.44
C HIS A 385 -10.59 -2.45 -7.22
N HIS A 386 -9.89 -3.58 -7.27
CA HIS A 386 -8.92 -3.97 -6.27
C HIS A 386 -7.85 -4.90 -6.84
N LEU A 387 -6.67 -4.86 -6.23
CA LEU A 387 -5.64 -5.90 -6.27
C LEU A 387 -5.36 -6.32 -4.82
N GLY A 388 -5.44 -7.61 -4.54
CA GLY A 388 -5.15 -8.20 -3.25
C GLY A 388 -3.95 -9.15 -3.33
N ILE A 389 -3.13 -9.08 -2.29
CA ILE A 389 -1.95 -9.92 -2.09
C ILE A 389 -2.22 -10.76 -0.84
N ASN A 390 -2.37 -12.07 -1.01
CA ASN A 390 -2.33 -13.00 0.11
C ASN A 390 -0.88 -13.22 0.52
N LEU A 391 -0.65 -13.49 1.80
CA LEU A 391 0.69 -13.74 2.33
C LEU A 391 1.40 -14.88 1.60
N SER A 392 2.66 -14.65 1.23
CA SER A 392 3.53 -15.68 0.68
C SER A 392 3.75 -16.79 1.70
N PRO A 393 3.59 -18.07 1.30
CA PRO A 393 4.04 -19.19 2.11
C PRO A 393 5.55 -19.08 2.36
N ILE A 394 5.96 -19.33 3.61
CA ILE A 394 7.36 -19.35 4.02
C ILE A 394 7.77 -20.79 4.25
N ASN A 395 8.84 -21.22 3.60
CA ASN A 395 9.49 -22.50 3.86
C ASN A 395 10.78 -22.24 4.65
N TYR A 396 10.96 -23.02 5.71
CA TYR A 396 12.18 -23.04 6.50
C TYR A 396 12.79 -24.44 6.43
N GLU A 397 13.87 -24.59 5.67
CA GLU A 397 14.60 -25.84 5.53
C GLU A 397 16.10 -25.56 5.54
N ASN A 398 16.89 -26.40 6.23
CA ASN A 398 18.35 -26.32 6.27
C ASN A 398 18.90 -24.93 6.65
N ASN A 399 18.34 -24.28 7.67
CA ASN A 399 18.70 -22.92 8.10
C ASN A 399 18.53 -21.84 7.02
N LYS A 400 17.71 -22.10 6.00
CA LYS A 400 17.39 -21.13 4.95
C LYS A 400 15.89 -20.88 4.93
N ILE A 401 15.56 -19.59 4.99
CA ILE A 401 14.21 -19.11 4.71
C ILE A 401 14.09 -18.94 3.20
N SER A 402 13.15 -19.68 2.61
CA SER A 402 12.74 -19.53 1.21
C SER A 402 11.27 -19.10 1.15
N PHE A 403 10.94 -18.30 0.15
CA PHE A 403 9.59 -17.79 -0.07
C PHE A 403 9.02 -18.39 -1.34
N HIS A 404 7.75 -18.75 -1.30
CA HIS A 404 6.99 -19.03 -2.51
C HIS A 404 6.34 -17.75 -3.04
N ASP A 405 5.93 -17.82 -4.30
CA ASP A 405 5.14 -16.77 -4.92
C ASP A 405 3.89 -16.45 -4.06
N SER A 406 3.62 -15.17 -3.92
CA SER A 406 2.40 -14.65 -3.34
C SER A 406 1.22 -15.02 -4.23
N SER A 407 0.13 -15.44 -3.59
CA SER A 407 -1.13 -15.64 -4.30
C SER A 407 -1.83 -14.28 -4.46
N LEU A 408 -2.00 -13.85 -5.70
CA LEU A 408 -2.68 -12.60 -6.04
C LEU A 408 -4.14 -12.84 -6.43
N PHE A 409 -5.00 -11.86 -6.16
CA PHE A 409 -6.37 -11.82 -6.68
C PHE A 409 -6.73 -10.39 -7.04
N ALA A 410 -7.57 -10.19 -8.04
CA ALA A 410 -7.92 -8.84 -8.48
C ALA A 410 -9.26 -8.83 -9.21
N LEU A 411 -9.82 -7.63 -9.35
CA LEU A 411 -10.97 -7.38 -10.20
C LEU A 411 -10.73 -6.09 -10.98
N ILE A 412 -10.71 -6.19 -12.31
CA ILE A 412 -10.88 -5.05 -13.20
C ILE A 412 -12.37 -5.00 -13.54
N TYR A 413 -13.01 -3.89 -13.23
CA TYR A 413 -14.43 -3.69 -13.50
C TYR A 413 -14.61 -2.31 -14.11
N TYR A 414 -14.73 -2.29 -15.43
CA TYR A 414 -15.01 -1.11 -16.22
C TYR A 414 -16.44 -1.18 -16.73
N GLU A 415 -17.19 -0.12 -16.50
CA GLU A 415 -18.49 0.12 -17.12
C GLU A 415 -18.56 1.55 -17.59
N SER A 416 -19.03 1.73 -18.82
CA SER A 416 -19.11 3.04 -19.43
C SER A 416 -20.41 3.73 -19.00
N SER A 417 -20.33 4.97 -18.53
CA SER A 417 -21.51 5.76 -18.12
C SER A 417 -22.33 6.31 -19.28
N ASN A 418 -21.69 6.50 -20.44
CA ASN A 418 -22.31 7.17 -21.59
C ASN A 418 -22.87 6.15 -22.58
N SER A 419 -23.94 6.47 -23.26
CA SER A 419 -24.39 5.70 -24.44
C SER A 419 -23.64 6.18 -25.69
N LEU A 420 -23.32 5.26 -26.60
CA LEU A 420 -22.93 5.65 -27.95
C LEU A 420 -24.18 6.16 -28.68
N TYR A 421 -24.34 7.47 -28.76
CA TYR A 421 -25.27 8.10 -29.68
C TYR A 421 -24.48 9.08 -30.55
N SER A 422 -24.21 8.69 -31.79
CA SER A 422 -23.83 9.65 -32.83
C SER A 422 -24.41 9.21 -34.16
N PHE A 423 -25.38 9.98 -34.65
CA PHE A 423 -25.90 9.89 -36.02
C PHE A 423 -24.98 10.58 -37.03
N GLN A 424 -23.89 11.23 -36.58
CA GLN A 424 -23.02 12.05 -37.43
C GLN A 424 -21.75 11.31 -37.89
N ASN A 425 -21.31 10.27 -37.18
CA ASN A 425 -20.08 9.56 -37.54
C ASN A 425 -20.39 8.37 -38.44
N ASP A 426 -19.64 8.18 -39.52
CA ASP A 426 -19.77 7.01 -40.39
C ASP A 426 -19.45 5.69 -39.65
N TYR A 427 -18.56 5.76 -38.66
CA TYR A 427 -18.16 4.65 -37.78
C TYR A 427 -17.93 5.17 -36.35
N ALA A 428 -18.31 4.39 -35.33
CA ALA A 428 -17.93 4.66 -33.95
C ALA A 428 -17.73 3.36 -33.17
N PHE A 429 -16.73 3.32 -32.28
CA PHE A 429 -16.38 2.17 -31.46
C PHE A 429 -16.33 2.56 -29.99
N LYS A 430 -16.80 1.67 -29.12
CA LYS A 430 -16.74 1.85 -27.67
C LYS A 430 -16.76 0.51 -26.94
N VAL A 431 -16.10 0.46 -25.79
CA VAL A 431 -16.28 -0.59 -24.80
C VAL A 431 -17.38 -0.15 -23.81
N ASN A 432 -18.48 -0.89 -23.74
CA ASN A 432 -19.56 -0.67 -22.77
C ASN A 432 -19.19 -1.24 -21.41
N SER A 433 -18.58 -2.42 -21.39
CA SER A 433 -18.07 -3.05 -20.17
C SER A 433 -16.84 -3.91 -20.46
N LEU A 434 -15.97 -4.00 -19.46
CA LEU A 434 -14.84 -4.92 -19.42
C LEU A 434 -14.68 -5.38 -17.96
N LYS A 435 -14.91 -6.67 -17.72
CA LYS A 435 -14.90 -7.30 -16.40
C LYS A 435 -13.91 -8.45 -16.43
N ILE A 436 -12.94 -8.43 -15.52
CA ILE A 436 -11.88 -9.44 -15.46
C ILE A 436 -11.59 -9.74 -14.01
N ARG A 437 -11.75 -11.01 -13.64
CA ARG A 437 -11.49 -11.49 -12.29
C ARG A 437 -10.27 -12.38 -12.29
N PHE A 438 -9.40 -12.13 -11.33
CA PHE A 438 -8.18 -12.89 -11.09
C PHE A 438 -8.27 -13.60 -9.75
N SER A 439 -7.80 -14.84 -9.70
CA SER A 439 -7.70 -15.64 -8.48
C SER A 439 -6.49 -16.55 -8.55
N ASN A 440 -5.74 -16.64 -7.44
CA ASN A 440 -4.49 -17.41 -7.36
C ASN A 440 -3.53 -17.07 -8.50
N SER A 441 -3.35 -15.78 -8.78
CA SER A 441 -2.46 -15.26 -9.83
C SER A 441 -2.81 -15.75 -11.25
N THR A 442 -4.08 -16.05 -11.52
CA THR A 442 -4.59 -16.43 -12.85
C THR A 442 -5.91 -15.74 -13.17
N ILE A 443 -6.23 -15.57 -14.46
CA ILE A 443 -7.56 -15.12 -14.91
C ILE A 443 -8.57 -16.25 -14.72
N VAL A 444 -9.67 -15.97 -14.01
CA VAL A 444 -10.75 -16.94 -13.75
C VAL A 444 -12.11 -16.52 -14.30
N SER A 445 -12.24 -15.27 -14.75
CA SER A 445 -13.42 -14.76 -15.45
C SER A 445 -12.99 -13.61 -16.35
N PHE A 446 -13.51 -13.59 -17.57
CA PHE A 446 -13.34 -12.50 -18.52
C PHE A 446 -14.68 -12.25 -19.21
N SER A 447 -15.09 -10.99 -19.32
CA SER A 447 -16.27 -10.59 -20.06
C SER A 447 -16.10 -9.17 -20.60
N SER A 448 -16.38 -8.97 -21.88
CA SER A 448 -16.43 -7.64 -22.48
C SER A 448 -17.68 -7.47 -23.32
N GLN A 449 -18.26 -6.28 -23.26
CA GLN A 449 -19.30 -5.84 -24.18
C GLN A 449 -18.81 -4.59 -24.90
N ILE A 450 -18.82 -4.65 -26.23
CA ILE A 450 -18.51 -3.52 -27.09
C ILE A 450 -19.78 -3.03 -27.78
N ALA A 451 -19.79 -1.75 -28.18
CA ALA A 451 -20.75 -1.21 -29.11
C ALA A 451 -20.00 -0.64 -30.32
N LEU A 452 -20.51 -1.00 -31.50
CA LEU A 452 -20.00 -0.59 -32.80
C LEU A 452 -21.15 0.04 -33.60
N ILE A 453 -20.93 1.25 -34.09
CA ILE A 453 -21.81 1.94 -35.03
C ILE A 453 -21.16 1.89 -36.41
N ILE A 454 -21.93 1.49 -37.41
CA ILE A 454 -21.56 1.46 -38.83
C ILE A 454 -22.70 2.09 -39.62
N ASN A 455 -22.53 3.36 -39.99
CA ASN A 455 -23.52 4.12 -40.78
C ASN A 455 -23.25 4.06 -42.30
N LYS A 456 -22.00 3.79 -42.69
CA LYS A 456 -21.62 3.47 -44.08
C LYS A 456 -20.94 2.11 -44.14
N LEU A 457 -21.23 1.34 -45.18
CA LEU A 457 -20.51 0.10 -45.47
C LEU A 457 -20.27 0.07 -46.98
N PHE A 458 -19.01 -0.08 -47.41
CA PHE A 458 -18.62 -0.10 -48.83
C PHE A 458 -19.02 1.15 -49.65
N GLY A 459 -19.04 2.33 -49.02
CA GLY A 459 -19.37 3.59 -49.71
C GLY A 459 -20.86 3.89 -49.82
N ASP A 460 -21.74 2.93 -49.54
CA ASP A 460 -23.18 3.16 -49.44
C ASP A 460 -23.58 3.61 -48.04
N THR A 461 -24.33 4.71 -47.97
CA THR A 461 -25.08 5.10 -46.76
C THR A 461 -26.19 4.08 -46.56
N LYS A 462 -26.12 3.31 -45.48
CA LYS A 462 -27.24 2.47 -45.08
C LYS A 462 -28.39 3.38 -44.62
N ASN A 463 -29.34 3.65 -45.51
CA ASN A 463 -30.72 3.89 -45.09
C ASN A 463 -31.23 2.54 -44.57
N ILE A 464 -30.97 2.23 -43.30
CA ILE A 464 -31.73 1.20 -42.60
C ILE A 464 -33.15 1.77 -42.49
N MET A 465 -33.97 1.52 -43.52
CA MET A 465 -35.34 1.98 -43.57
C MET A 465 -36.05 1.51 -42.30
N ALA A 466 -36.46 2.50 -41.49
CA ALA A 466 -37.45 2.34 -40.47
C ALA A 466 -38.74 1.81 -41.13
N GLN A 467 -38.98 0.50 -41.02
CA GLN A 467 -40.31 -0.05 -41.12
C GLN A 467 -40.75 -0.50 -39.72
N SER A 468 -41.66 0.29 -39.16
CA SER A 468 -42.46 0.08 -37.93
C SER A 468 -41.81 0.44 -36.58
N PRO A 469 -42.58 1.01 -35.62
CA PRO A 469 -42.05 1.63 -34.39
C PRO A 469 -41.67 0.64 -33.28
N THR A 470 -41.47 -0.64 -33.59
CA THR A 470 -41.41 -1.71 -32.57
C THR A 470 -40.15 -2.56 -32.57
N TYR A 471 -39.14 -2.29 -33.42
CA TYR A 471 -37.90 -3.07 -33.41
C TYR A 471 -36.67 -2.24 -33.05
N SER A 472 -36.08 -2.64 -31.92
CA SER A 472 -34.73 -2.38 -31.43
C SER A 472 -33.72 -2.17 -32.55
N LEU A 473 -32.95 -1.07 -32.44
CA LEU A 473 -31.66 -0.87 -33.09
C LEU A 473 -30.87 -2.19 -33.09
N ALA A 474 -30.24 -2.52 -34.22
CA ALA A 474 -29.32 -3.64 -34.32
C ALA A 474 -28.10 -3.41 -33.42
N LYS A 475 -28.28 -3.67 -32.12
CA LYS A 475 -27.23 -3.89 -31.14
C LYS A 475 -26.55 -5.20 -31.55
N THR A 476 -25.50 -5.11 -32.37
CA THR A 476 -24.55 -6.22 -32.44
C THR A 476 -23.74 -6.17 -31.15
N ILE A 477 -24.28 -6.78 -30.09
CA ILE A 477 -23.50 -7.09 -28.89
C ILE A 477 -22.64 -8.28 -29.29
N MET A 478 -21.40 -8.00 -29.68
CA MET A 478 -20.41 -9.05 -29.82
C MET A 478 -19.95 -9.43 -28.40
N PHE A 479 -20.32 -10.62 -27.96
CA PHE A 479 -19.73 -11.24 -26.77
C PHE A 479 -18.40 -11.85 -27.19
N ILE A 480 -17.30 -11.32 -26.66
CA ILE A 480 -16.02 -12.03 -26.68
C ILE A 480 -16.00 -12.78 -25.35
N ASN A 481 -16.28 -14.08 -25.41
CA ASN A 481 -16.14 -15.02 -24.28
C ASN A 481 -14.73 -15.58 -24.23
#